data_AF-A0A0L6UNV6-F1
#
_entry.id   AF-A0A0L6UNV6-F1
#
_cell.length_a   1.000
_cell.length_b   1.000
_cell.length_c   1.000
_cell.angle_alpha   90.00
_cell.angle_beta   90.00
_cell.angle_gamma   90.00
#
_symmetry.space_group_name_H-M   'P 1'
#
loop_
_entity.id
_entity.type
_entity.pdbx_description
1 polymer ?
#
loop_
_entity_poly.entity_id
_entity_poly.type
_entity_poly.pdbx_seq_one_letter_code
_entity_poly.pdbx_strand_id
1 'polypeptide(L)'
;MKVKDHMDKEHHIQGFDLASAFHLHDLNSDNILEASEILKLYGVDHETAIDQSDSVDHHNSIASRILGEVMDKLDLNKDGLITKSEFVTAVSQHGLPRFDDISGLGHHYDEEGEYFLHHEEMFHNSPESQKEEAYVHPEDIAHFSHHEEIEVKEDELARVAQGLPADVNTAQYLRQREQHAALEEERERRLDAVRAQAAKYSSIHDEAQRRGSWAGFKKPVDQADRLRRNIPYKYKLRKPFYGEF
;
A
#
# COMPACT_ATOMS: atom_id res chain seq x y z
N MET A 1 1.73 14.94 -2.33
CA MET A 1 1.04 14.90 -3.63
C MET A 1 -0.37 15.44 -3.38
N LYS A 2 -1.00 16.22 -4.29
CA LYS A 2 -2.45 16.45 -4.12
C LYS A 2 -3.14 15.10 -4.35
N VAL A 3 -4.23 14.79 -3.64
CA VAL A 3 -4.95 13.52 -3.87
C VAL A 3 -5.29 13.33 -5.34
N LYS A 4 -5.65 14.42 -6.04
CA LYS A 4 -5.86 14.38 -7.49
C LYS A 4 -4.63 13.84 -8.25
N ASP A 5 -3.43 14.29 -7.91
CA ASP A 5 -2.21 13.87 -8.59
C ASP A 5 -1.90 12.38 -8.31
N HIS A 6 -2.23 11.87 -7.12
CA HIS A 6 -2.11 10.44 -6.78
C HIS A 6 -3.03 9.58 -7.63
N MET A 7 -4.31 9.97 -7.68
CA MET A 7 -5.34 9.22 -8.38
C MET A 7 -5.17 9.28 -9.90
N ASP A 8 -4.59 10.36 -10.40
CA ASP A 8 -4.28 10.49 -11.82
C ASP A 8 -3.05 9.64 -12.18
N LYS A 9 -1.96 9.74 -11.42
CA LYS A 9 -0.71 9.02 -11.71
C LYS A 9 -0.77 7.53 -11.40
N GLU A 10 -1.31 7.17 -10.24
CA GLU A 10 -1.32 5.79 -9.76
C GLU A 10 -2.62 5.05 -10.09
N HIS A 11 -3.71 5.75 -10.45
CA HIS A 11 -4.97 5.07 -10.75
C HIS A 11 -5.52 5.38 -12.14
N HIS A 12 -4.92 6.31 -12.90
CA HIS A 12 -5.43 6.75 -14.21
C HIS A 12 -6.90 7.21 -14.16
N ILE A 13 -7.38 7.64 -12.98
CA ILE A 13 -8.76 8.10 -12.76
C ILE A 13 -8.79 9.64 -12.80
N GLN A 14 -9.22 10.19 -13.94
CA GLN A 14 -9.43 11.63 -14.12
C GLN A 14 -10.78 12.09 -13.54
N GLY A 15 -10.82 13.32 -12.99
CA GLY A 15 -12.08 13.96 -12.57
C GLY A 15 -12.62 13.51 -11.20
N PHE A 16 -11.71 13.28 -10.26
CA PHE A 16 -12.01 12.63 -9.00
C PHE A 16 -12.26 13.58 -7.81
N ASP A 17 -13.13 13.17 -6.89
CA ASP A 17 -13.39 13.88 -5.62
C ASP A 17 -12.75 13.16 -4.41
N LEU A 18 -12.51 13.89 -3.32
CA LEU A 18 -11.88 13.32 -2.12
C LEU A 18 -12.67 12.15 -1.51
N ALA A 19 -13.99 12.14 -1.72
CA ALA A 19 -14.86 11.08 -1.25
C ALA A 19 -14.60 9.77 -1.98
N SER A 20 -14.33 9.83 -3.27
CA SER A 20 -13.96 8.66 -4.05
C SER A 20 -12.57 8.15 -3.66
N ALA A 21 -11.65 9.04 -3.23
CA ALA A 21 -10.27 8.69 -2.81
C ALA A 21 -10.30 7.74 -1.64
N PHE A 22 -11.13 8.17 -0.69
CA PHE A 22 -11.42 7.43 0.50
C PHE A 22 -11.97 6.05 0.16
N HIS A 23 -13.02 5.93 -0.67
CA HIS A 23 -13.61 4.62 -0.96
C HIS A 23 -12.69 3.68 -1.73
N LEU A 24 -11.81 4.19 -2.59
CA LEU A 24 -10.86 3.32 -3.31
C LEU A 24 -9.84 2.69 -2.37
N HIS A 25 -9.48 3.41 -1.30
CA HIS A 25 -8.49 2.96 -0.32
C HIS A 25 -9.10 2.37 0.95
N ASP A 26 -10.43 2.41 1.09
CA ASP A 26 -11.22 1.65 2.05
C ASP A 26 -11.42 0.23 1.49
N LEU A 27 -10.38 -0.60 1.65
CA LEU A 27 -10.24 -1.89 0.99
C LEU A 27 -11.25 -2.90 1.51
N ASN A 28 -11.69 -2.75 2.75
CA ASN A 28 -12.67 -3.64 3.38
C ASN A 28 -14.12 -3.08 3.29
N SER A 29 -14.30 -1.86 2.77
CA SER A 29 -15.58 -1.16 2.57
C SER A 29 -16.37 -0.89 3.86
N ASP A 30 -15.70 -0.63 4.98
CA ASP A 30 -16.33 -0.36 6.28
C ASP A 30 -16.55 1.13 6.58
N ASN A 31 -16.14 2.01 5.65
CA ASN A 31 -16.17 3.46 5.72
C ASN A 31 -15.17 4.08 6.72
N ILE A 32 -14.09 3.38 7.02
CA ILE A 32 -12.97 3.82 7.85
C ILE A 32 -11.68 3.53 7.08
N LEU A 33 -10.66 4.35 7.27
CA LEU A 33 -9.28 4.01 6.87
C LEU A 33 -8.51 3.65 8.13
N GLU A 34 -8.08 2.40 8.19
CA GLU A 34 -7.20 1.88 9.23
C GLU A 34 -5.73 2.21 8.95
N ALA A 35 -4.88 2.05 9.96
CA ALA A 35 -3.45 2.19 9.81
C ALA A 35 -2.86 1.28 8.72
N SER A 36 -3.37 0.06 8.55
CA SER A 36 -2.95 -0.86 7.49
C SER A 36 -3.28 -0.32 6.09
N GLU A 37 -4.46 0.25 5.91
CA GLU A 37 -4.91 0.85 4.65
C GLU A 37 -4.18 2.17 4.36
N ILE A 38 -3.82 2.94 5.39
CA ILE A 38 -2.97 4.12 5.24
C ILE A 38 -1.58 3.73 4.74
N LEU A 39 -0.95 2.72 5.32
CA LEU A 39 0.36 2.26 4.85
C LEU A 39 0.32 1.79 3.39
N LYS A 40 -0.77 1.09 3.00
CA LYS A 40 -1.05 0.70 1.62
C LYS A 40 -1.26 1.89 0.69
N LEU A 41 -2.00 2.91 1.13
CA LEU A 41 -2.19 4.16 0.38
C LEU A 41 -0.85 4.84 0.04
N TYR A 42 0.16 4.69 0.88
CA TYR A 42 1.51 5.20 0.63
C TYR A 42 2.45 4.19 -0.05
N GLY A 43 1.98 2.99 -0.40
CA GLY A 43 2.80 1.95 -1.03
C GLY A 43 3.89 1.38 -0.12
N VAL A 44 3.75 1.46 1.21
CA VAL A 44 4.78 1.03 2.16
C VAL A 44 5.00 -0.48 2.11
N ASP A 45 3.95 -1.25 1.83
CA ASP A 45 4.01 -2.70 1.69
C ASP A 45 4.28 -3.16 0.25
N HIS A 46 4.63 -2.25 -0.65
CA HIS A 46 5.02 -2.56 -2.02
C HIS A 46 6.47 -3.06 -2.10
N GLU A 47 6.76 -3.96 -3.04
CA GLU A 47 8.09 -4.57 -3.20
C GLU A 47 9.19 -3.52 -3.36
N THR A 48 8.93 -2.46 -4.15
CA THR A 48 9.84 -1.32 -4.31
C THR A 48 10.23 -0.65 -3.00
N ALA A 49 9.26 -0.39 -2.10
CA ALA A 49 9.53 0.23 -0.80
C ALA A 49 10.30 -0.71 0.13
N ILE A 50 9.98 -2.01 0.06
CA ILE A 50 10.60 -3.05 0.87
C ILE A 50 12.06 -3.24 0.47
N ASP A 51 12.36 -3.27 -0.83
CA ASP A 51 13.70 -3.51 -1.36
C ASP A 51 14.65 -2.34 -1.19
N GLN A 52 14.12 -1.12 -1.25
CA GLN A 52 14.91 0.09 -1.00
C GLN A 52 15.22 0.32 0.48
N SER A 53 14.68 -0.50 1.37
CA SER A 53 14.97 -0.42 2.80
C SER A 53 16.20 -1.24 3.17
N ASP A 54 17.13 -0.62 3.91
CA ASP A 54 18.38 -1.27 4.32
C ASP A 54 18.18 -2.43 5.31
N SER A 55 17.12 -2.37 6.13
CA SER A 55 16.86 -3.32 7.21
C SER A 55 15.39 -3.30 7.65
N VAL A 56 14.97 -4.33 8.41
CA VAL A 56 13.67 -4.36 9.11
C VAL A 56 13.45 -3.10 9.96
N ASP A 57 14.46 -2.68 10.72
CA ASP A 57 14.33 -1.51 11.60
C ASP A 57 14.17 -0.21 10.81
N HIS A 58 14.90 -0.06 9.70
CA HIS A 58 14.74 1.08 8.80
C HIS A 58 13.31 1.11 8.23
N HIS A 59 12.83 0.00 7.68
CA HIS A 59 11.48 -0.08 7.10
C HIS A 59 10.37 0.16 8.14
N ASN A 60 10.53 -0.40 9.34
CA ASN A 60 9.63 -0.14 10.47
C ASN A 60 9.61 1.35 10.88
N SER A 61 10.76 2.04 10.83
CA SER A 61 10.83 3.47 11.12
C SER A 61 10.10 4.33 10.07
N ILE A 62 10.16 3.93 8.79
CA ILE A 62 9.40 4.55 7.70
C ILE A 62 7.90 4.40 7.96
N ALA A 63 7.42 3.17 8.20
CA ALA A 63 6.02 2.91 8.51
C ALA A 63 5.54 3.70 9.74
N SER A 64 6.38 3.76 10.78
CA SER A 64 6.10 4.51 12.01
C SER A 64 5.95 6.01 11.77
N ARG A 65 6.86 6.59 10.98
CA ARG A 65 6.84 8.02 10.64
C ARG A 65 5.60 8.37 9.82
N ILE A 66 5.30 7.57 8.80
CA ILE A 66 4.15 7.79 7.92
C ILE A 66 2.86 7.76 8.74
N LEU A 67 2.67 6.72 9.55
CA LEU A 67 1.47 6.62 10.41
C LEU A 67 1.39 7.76 11.42
N GLY A 68 2.49 8.12 12.07
CA GLY A 68 2.52 9.22 13.02
C GLY A 68 2.05 10.53 12.38
N GLU A 69 2.67 10.92 11.26
CA GLU A 69 2.34 12.18 10.58
C GLU A 69 0.92 12.19 9.99
N VAL A 70 0.43 11.05 9.48
CA VAL A 70 -0.92 10.94 8.93
C VAL A 70 -1.96 11.00 10.04
N MET A 71 -1.81 10.20 11.10
CA MET A 71 -2.72 10.20 12.24
C MET A 71 -2.72 11.56 12.96
N ASP A 72 -1.58 12.24 13.02
CA ASP A 72 -1.50 13.57 13.61
C ASP A 72 -2.37 14.59 12.88
N LYS A 73 -2.42 14.53 11.54
CA LYS A 73 -3.15 15.49 10.71
C LYS A 73 -4.58 15.08 10.37
N LEU A 74 -4.86 13.79 10.19
CA LEU A 74 -6.14 13.31 9.68
C LEU A 74 -7.03 12.74 10.78
N ASP A 75 -6.49 12.05 11.78
CA ASP A 75 -7.28 11.57 12.92
C ASP A 75 -7.52 12.73 13.90
N LEU A 76 -8.61 13.46 13.64
CA LEU A 76 -8.99 14.67 14.37
C LEU A 76 -9.45 14.36 15.79
N ASN A 77 -10.02 13.17 15.99
CA ASN A 77 -10.64 12.77 17.25
C ASN A 77 -9.74 11.88 18.13
N LYS A 78 -8.58 11.47 17.60
CA LYS A 78 -7.52 10.68 18.25
C LYS A 78 -7.97 9.30 18.69
N ASP A 79 -8.75 8.64 17.83
CA ASP A 79 -9.19 7.26 18.06
C ASP A 79 -8.46 6.19 17.24
N GLY A 80 -7.42 6.59 16.50
CA GLY A 80 -6.59 5.70 15.69
C GLY A 80 -7.25 5.25 14.39
N LEU A 81 -8.39 5.85 14.03
CA LEU A 81 -9.17 5.55 12.84
C LEU A 81 -9.43 6.85 12.07
N ILE A 82 -9.46 6.77 10.74
CA ILE A 82 -9.79 7.94 9.92
C ILE A 82 -11.12 7.70 9.25
N THR A 83 -12.14 8.44 9.67
CA THR A 83 -13.44 8.41 8.99
C THR A 83 -13.39 9.19 7.68
N LYS A 84 -14.32 8.89 6.77
CA LYS A 84 -14.50 9.67 5.54
C LYS A 84 -14.61 11.18 5.77
N SER A 85 -15.31 11.59 6.83
CA SER A 85 -15.48 13.01 7.16
C SER A 85 -14.15 13.64 7.54
N GLU A 86 -13.37 12.99 8.40
CA GLU A 86 -12.05 13.45 8.81
C GLU A 86 -11.10 13.52 7.62
N PHE A 87 -11.06 12.49 6.79
CA PHE A 87 -10.27 12.46 5.56
C PHE A 87 -10.58 13.67 4.66
N VAL A 88 -11.85 13.84 4.29
CA VAL A 88 -12.26 14.94 3.39
C VAL A 88 -11.97 16.31 4.03
N THR A 89 -12.26 16.48 5.32
CA THR A 89 -12.00 17.75 6.03
C THR A 89 -10.51 18.07 6.09
N ALA A 90 -9.66 17.15 6.54
CA ALA A 90 -8.23 17.40 6.70
C ALA A 90 -7.53 17.58 5.35
N VAL A 91 -7.83 16.71 4.39
CA VAL A 91 -7.16 16.69 3.08
C VAL A 91 -7.60 17.87 2.21
N SER A 92 -8.85 18.34 2.30
CA SER A 92 -9.28 19.54 1.56
C SER A 92 -8.56 20.81 2.01
N GLN A 93 -8.13 20.88 3.27
CA GLN A 93 -7.44 22.05 3.82
C GLN A 93 -5.93 21.99 3.61
N HIS A 94 -5.32 20.82 3.77
CA HIS A 94 -3.86 20.69 3.85
C HIS A 94 -3.25 19.73 2.84
N GLY A 95 -4.07 18.96 2.11
CA GLY A 95 -3.61 17.82 1.32
C GLY A 95 -3.14 16.65 2.19
N LEU A 96 -2.72 15.57 1.55
CA LEU A 96 -2.07 14.44 2.25
C LEU A 96 -0.63 14.79 2.64
N PRO A 97 -0.12 14.29 3.78
CA PRO A 97 1.31 14.29 4.10
C PRO A 97 2.17 13.81 2.94
N ARG A 98 3.37 14.38 2.83
CA ARG A 98 4.37 14.09 1.79
C ARG A 98 5.65 13.60 2.43
N PHE A 99 6.27 12.61 1.78
CA PHE A 99 7.50 11.98 2.23
C PHE A 99 8.48 11.92 1.06
N ASP A 100 8.79 13.07 0.46
CA ASP A 100 9.64 13.12 -0.75
C ASP A 100 11.09 12.68 -0.46
N ASP A 101 11.46 12.58 0.81
CA ASP A 101 12.75 12.09 1.29
C ASP A 101 12.80 10.56 1.47
N ILE A 102 11.69 9.86 1.24
CA ILE A 102 11.59 8.40 1.31
C ILE A 102 11.35 7.87 -0.10
N SER A 103 12.28 7.08 -0.61
CA SER A 103 12.17 6.48 -1.94
C SER A 103 11.26 5.24 -1.92
N GLY A 104 10.67 4.90 -3.08
CA GLY A 104 9.93 3.66 -3.28
C GLY A 104 8.49 3.67 -2.73
N LEU A 105 8.02 4.83 -2.23
CA LEU A 105 6.62 5.03 -1.88
C LEU A 105 5.76 5.36 -3.11
N GLY A 106 4.46 5.08 -3.00
CA GLY A 106 3.46 5.46 -3.99
C GLY A 106 3.18 4.43 -5.07
N HIS A 107 3.92 3.32 -5.12
CA HIS A 107 3.68 2.22 -6.05
C HIS A 107 2.52 1.33 -5.58
N HIS A 108 1.68 0.89 -6.53
CA HIS A 108 0.46 0.13 -6.24
C HIS A 108 0.24 -1.09 -7.14
N TYR A 109 0.80 -1.12 -8.34
CA TYR A 109 0.77 -2.27 -9.26
C TYR A 109 2.04 -3.09 -9.16
N ASP A 110 2.03 -4.28 -9.76
CA ASP A 110 3.22 -5.07 -9.95
C ASP A 110 4.20 -4.40 -10.92
N GLU A 111 5.40 -4.97 -11.06
CA GLU A 111 6.47 -4.41 -11.90
C GLU A 111 6.01 -4.11 -13.35
N GLU A 112 5.24 -5.02 -13.95
CA GLU A 112 4.66 -4.84 -15.29
C GLU A 112 3.70 -3.65 -15.36
N GLY A 113 2.76 -3.58 -14.42
CA GLY A 113 1.79 -2.51 -14.37
C GLY A 113 2.44 -1.16 -14.13
N GLU A 114 3.41 -1.09 -13.23
CA GLU A 114 4.17 0.12 -12.93
C GLU A 114 5.00 0.58 -14.14
N TYR A 115 5.68 -0.33 -14.84
CA TYR A 115 6.40 -0.02 -16.07
C TYR A 115 5.44 0.48 -17.16
N PHE A 116 4.33 -0.21 -17.38
CA PHE A 116 3.34 0.19 -18.39
C PHE A 116 2.79 1.59 -18.11
N LEU A 117 2.32 1.82 -16.89
CA LEU A 117 1.62 3.04 -16.50
C LEU A 117 2.54 4.24 -16.35
N HIS A 118 3.73 4.05 -15.76
CA HIS A 118 4.64 5.16 -15.47
C HIS A 118 5.70 5.40 -16.55
N HIS A 119 5.85 4.48 -17.49
CA HIS A 119 6.86 4.58 -18.54
C HIS A 119 6.30 4.33 -19.93
N GLU A 120 5.69 3.16 -20.19
CA GLU A 120 5.24 2.78 -21.53
C GLU A 120 4.17 3.76 -22.08
N GLU A 121 3.15 4.10 -21.30
CA GLU A 121 2.11 5.06 -21.71
C GLU A 121 2.66 6.48 -21.96
N MET A 122 3.78 6.84 -21.35
CA MET A 122 4.36 8.18 -21.51
C MET A 122 5.33 8.26 -22.68
N PHE A 123 6.21 7.27 -22.83
CA PHE A 123 7.33 7.30 -23.78
C PHE A 123 7.09 6.41 -25.01
N HIS A 124 6.22 5.42 -24.91
CA HIS A 124 5.95 4.39 -25.91
C HIS A 124 4.46 4.31 -26.30
N ASN A 125 3.77 5.44 -26.44
CA ASN A 125 2.33 5.52 -26.72
C ASN A 125 1.90 5.61 -28.20
N SER A 126 2.83 5.43 -29.13
CA SER A 126 2.56 5.49 -30.57
C SER A 126 3.20 4.30 -31.30
N PRO A 127 2.67 3.89 -32.47
CA PRO A 127 3.30 2.83 -33.26
C PRO A 127 4.77 3.13 -33.62
N GLU A 128 5.14 4.41 -33.75
CA GLU A 128 6.51 4.83 -34.01
C GLU A 128 7.42 4.69 -32.80
N SER A 129 6.93 5.00 -31.60
CA SER A 129 7.68 4.88 -30.35
C SER A 129 7.67 3.47 -29.77
N GLN A 130 6.81 2.57 -30.25
CA GLN A 130 6.80 1.14 -29.88
C GLN A 130 7.67 0.27 -30.79
N LYS A 131 8.50 0.87 -31.65
CA LYS A 131 9.49 0.12 -32.42
C LYS A 131 10.64 -0.30 -31.52
N GLU A 132 11.26 -1.43 -31.86
CA GLU A 132 12.38 -2.00 -31.11
C GLU A 132 13.50 -0.98 -30.86
N GLU A 133 13.81 -0.14 -31.85
CA GLU A 133 14.90 0.83 -31.73
C GLU A 133 14.59 2.04 -30.83
N ALA A 134 13.33 2.20 -30.41
CA ALA A 134 12.89 3.30 -29.56
C ALA A 134 13.03 2.97 -28.06
N TYR A 135 13.11 1.69 -27.69
CA TYR A 135 13.29 1.25 -26.30
C TYR A 135 14.75 1.38 -25.85
N VAL A 136 15.14 2.60 -25.51
CA VAL A 136 16.52 2.96 -25.15
C VAL A 136 16.60 3.77 -23.86
N HIS A 137 15.47 4.00 -23.20
CA HIS A 137 15.46 4.65 -21.90
C HIS A 137 16.12 3.74 -20.86
N PRO A 138 16.80 4.29 -19.84
CA PRO A 138 17.37 3.49 -18.76
C PRO A 138 16.37 2.52 -18.12
N GLU A 139 15.11 2.95 -18.00
CA GLU A 139 14.00 2.18 -17.48
C GLU A 139 13.63 1.00 -18.39
N ASP A 140 13.61 1.19 -19.73
CA ASP A 140 13.40 0.09 -20.70
C ASP A 140 14.45 -1.00 -20.54
N ILE A 141 15.72 -0.58 -20.49
CA ILE A 141 16.86 -1.48 -20.39
C ILE A 141 16.82 -2.24 -19.07
N ALA A 142 16.49 -1.56 -17.97
CA ALA A 142 16.38 -2.18 -16.65
C ALA A 142 15.25 -3.22 -16.61
N HIS A 143 14.06 -2.86 -17.11
CA HIS A 143 12.91 -3.74 -17.18
C HIS A 143 13.21 -5.00 -18.02
N PHE A 144 13.72 -4.85 -19.25
CA PHE A 144 14.05 -6.00 -20.09
C PHE A 144 15.20 -6.86 -19.57
N SER A 145 16.22 -6.25 -18.95
CA SER A 145 17.27 -7.02 -18.29
C SER A 145 16.70 -7.87 -17.15
N HIS A 146 15.69 -7.37 -16.44
CA HIS A 146 15.01 -8.14 -15.40
C HIS A 146 14.23 -9.33 -15.97
N HIS A 147 13.51 -9.13 -17.09
CA HIS A 147 12.85 -10.23 -17.80
C HIS A 147 13.83 -11.32 -18.24
N GLU A 148 14.97 -10.95 -18.81
CA GLU A 148 15.99 -11.91 -19.24
C GLU A 148 16.46 -12.76 -18.04
N GLU A 149 16.63 -12.14 -16.86
CA GLU A 149 16.97 -12.87 -15.64
C GLU A 149 15.86 -13.82 -15.17
N ILE A 150 14.58 -13.43 -15.30
CA ILE A 150 13.44 -14.28 -14.95
C ILE A 150 13.34 -15.46 -15.91
N GLU A 151 13.41 -15.23 -17.22
CA GLU A 151 13.34 -16.27 -18.25
C GLU A 151 14.42 -17.33 -18.05
N VAL A 152 15.67 -16.91 -17.78
CA VAL A 152 16.77 -17.83 -17.47
C VAL A 152 16.47 -18.67 -16.22
N LYS A 153 15.85 -18.09 -15.19
CA LYS A 153 15.44 -18.82 -13.98
C LYS A 153 14.32 -19.82 -14.27
N GLU A 154 13.34 -19.45 -15.08
CA GLU A 154 12.22 -20.30 -15.46
C GLU A 154 12.66 -21.50 -16.33
N ASP A 155 13.53 -21.25 -17.31
CA ASP A 155 14.11 -22.30 -18.15
C ASP A 155 14.88 -23.33 -17.31
N GLU A 156 15.68 -22.87 -16.34
CA GLU A 156 16.40 -23.76 -15.43
C GLU A 156 15.45 -24.55 -14.52
N LEU A 157 14.39 -23.92 -14.01
CA LEU A 157 13.34 -24.60 -13.25
C LEU A 157 12.66 -25.70 -14.07
N ALA A 158 12.30 -25.40 -15.32
CA ALA A 158 11.70 -26.35 -16.24
C ALA A 158 12.65 -27.52 -16.52
N ARG A 159 13.94 -27.24 -16.72
CA ARG A 159 14.99 -28.23 -16.95
C ARG A 159 15.15 -29.18 -15.76
N VAL A 160 15.21 -28.64 -14.54
CA VAL A 160 15.26 -29.42 -13.30
C VAL A 160 14.00 -30.27 -13.12
N ALA A 161 12.81 -29.71 -13.37
CA ALA A 161 11.55 -30.43 -13.25
C ALA A 161 11.42 -31.59 -14.25
N GLN A 162 11.99 -31.43 -15.45
CA GLN A 162 12.06 -32.47 -16.48
C GLN A 162 13.15 -33.53 -16.20
N GLY A 163 13.98 -33.36 -15.18
CA GLY A 163 15.07 -34.28 -14.85
C GLY A 163 16.25 -34.21 -15.83
N LEU A 164 16.39 -33.11 -16.57
CA LEU A 164 17.53 -32.86 -17.45
C LEU A 164 18.79 -32.58 -16.60
N PRO A 165 19.99 -32.96 -17.08
CA PRO A 165 21.23 -32.87 -16.29
C PRO A 165 21.66 -31.43 -16.04
N ALA A 166 22.19 -31.11 -14.85
CA ALA A 166 22.67 -29.76 -14.51
C ALA A 166 23.76 -29.25 -15.48
N ASP A 167 23.72 -27.96 -15.81
CA ASP A 167 24.76 -27.26 -16.56
C ASP A 167 25.32 -26.07 -15.75
N VAL A 168 26.09 -25.22 -16.42
CA VAL A 168 26.71 -24.03 -15.81
C VAL A 168 25.67 -23.03 -15.30
N ASN A 169 24.52 -22.92 -15.97
CA ASN A 169 23.43 -22.03 -15.58
C ASN A 169 22.72 -22.60 -14.34
N THR A 170 22.59 -23.92 -14.23
CA THR A 170 21.98 -24.55 -13.04
C THR A 170 22.76 -24.26 -11.75
N ALA A 171 24.09 -24.34 -11.79
CA ALA A 171 24.91 -24.08 -10.61
C ALA A 171 24.90 -22.60 -10.18
N GLN A 172 24.68 -21.69 -11.13
CA GLN A 172 24.47 -20.26 -10.87
C GLN A 172 23.06 -20.03 -10.30
N TYR A 173 22.04 -20.61 -10.93
CA TYR A 173 20.66 -20.59 -10.48
C TYR A 173 20.50 -21.07 -9.04
N LEU A 174 21.10 -22.22 -8.67
CA LEU A 174 21.00 -22.77 -7.32
C LEU A 174 21.57 -21.82 -6.26
N ARG A 175 22.70 -21.16 -6.55
CA ARG A 175 23.31 -20.16 -5.65
C ARG A 175 22.45 -18.90 -5.55
N GLN A 176 21.92 -18.42 -6.66
CA GLN A 176 20.98 -17.30 -6.68
C GLN A 176 19.70 -17.62 -5.90
N ARG A 177 19.18 -18.85 -6.02
CA ARG A 177 17.95 -19.28 -5.32
C ARG A 177 18.11 -19.23 -3.80
N GLU A 178 19.26 -19.65 -3.26
CA GLU A 178 19.54 -19.54 -1.83
C GLU A 178 19.60 -18.07 -1.37
N GLN A 179 20.23 -17.19 -2.17
CA GLN A 179 20.27 -15.75 -1.89
C GLN A 179 18.87 -15.13 -1.95
N HIS A 180 18.09 -15.46 -2.99
CA HIS A 180 16.69 -15.02 -3.12
C HIS A 180 15.84 -15.52 -1.95
N ALA A 181 15.99 -16.77 -1.50
CA ALA A 181 15.27 -17.27 -0.34
C ALA A 181 15.56 -16.45 0.93
N ALA A 182 16.82 -16.07 1.15
CA ALA A 182 17.19 -15.22 2.28
C ALA A 182 16.64 -13.78 2.14
N LEU A 183 16.59 -13.25 0.92
CA LEU A 183 15.98 -11.95 0.62
C LEU A 183 14.46 -11.98 0.86
N GLU A 184 13.77 -13.02 0.41
CA GLU A 184 12.33 -13.20 0.65
C GLU A 184 12.01 -13.31 2.15
N GLU A 185 12.82 -14.05 2.93
CA GLU A 185 12.65 -14.11 4.39
C GLU A 185 12.87 -12.74 5.06
N GLU A 186 13.77 -11.91 4.53
CA GLU A 186 13.97 -10.54 5.01
C GLU A 186 12.81 -9.62 4.60
N ARG A 187 12.29 -9.74 3.36
CA ARG A 187 11.10 -9.02 2.88
C ARG A 187 9.88 -9.35 3.74
N GLU A 188 9.65 -10.62 4.05
CA GLU A 188 8.55 -11.05 4.92
C GLU A 188 8.68 -10.44 6.33
N ARG A 189 9.89 -10.42 6.90
CA ARG A 189 10.14 -9.77 8.20
C ARG A 189 9.88 -8.26 8.17
N ARG A 190 10.17 -7.58 7.07
CA ARG A 190 9.84 -6.16 6.86
C ARG A 190 8.33 -5.95 6.81
N LEU A 191 7.61 -6.76 6.05
CA LEU A 191 6.15 -6.74 5.98
C LEU A 191 5.49 -7.00 7.34
N ASP A 192 6.02 -7.96 8.10
CA ASP A 192 5.51 -8.24 9.44
C ASP A 192 5.75 -7.08 10.41
N ALA A 193 6.87 -6.36 10.28
CA ALA A 193 7.12 -5.16 11.06
C ALA A 193 6.12 -4.03 10.71
N VAL A 194 5.80 -3.85 9.43
CA VAL A 194 4.76 -2.91 8.95
C VAL A 194 3.40 -3.27 9.53
N ARG A 195 2.99 -4.54 9.45
CA ARG A 195 1.74 -5.04 10.05
C ARG A 195 1.71 -4.81 11.56
N ALA A 196 2.80 -5.09 12.25
CA ALA A 196 2.91 -4.87 13.69
C ALA A 196 2.80 -3.38 14.06
N GLN A 197 3.33 -2.48 13.22
CA GLN A 197 3.18 -1.04 13.40
C GLN A 197 1.73 -0.59 13.21
N ALA A 198 1.04 -1.08 12.18
CA ALA A 198 -0.38 -0.80 11.95
C ALA A 198 -1.27 -1.31 13.10
N ALA A 199 -0.98 -2.51 13.64
CA ALA A 199 -1.72 -3.11 14.73
C ALA A 199 -1.75 -2.26 16.03
N LYS A 200 -0.79 -1.33 16.20
CA LYS A 200 -0.78 -0.39 17.33
C LYS A 200 -2.00 0.56 17.32
N TYR A 201 -2.63 0.77 16.17
CA TYR A 201 -3.78 1.65 16.00
C TYR A 201 -5.13 0.90 15.92
N SER A 202 -5.14 -0.42 15.64
CA SER A 202 -6.38 -1.15 15.31
C SER A 202 -7.10 -1.81 16.49
N SER A 203 -6.57 -1.72 17.73
CA SER A 203 -7.06 -2.49 18.88
C SER A 203 -8.58 -2.40 19.17
N ILE A 204 -9.18 -1.22 18.93
CA ILE A 204 -10.60 -0.96 19.19
C ILE A 204 -11.47 -1.46 18.02
N HIS A 205 -10.98 -1.36 16.79
CA HIS A 205 -11.67 -1.85 15.61
C HIS A 205 -11.67 -3.39 15.54
N ASP A 206 -10.53 -4.01 15.83
CA ASP A 206 -10.42 -5.47 15.96
C ASP A 206 -11.40 -6.04 16.98
N GLU A 207 -11.57 -5.35 18.12
CA GLU A 207 -12.55 -5.70 19.13
C GLU A 207 -13.99 -5.56 18.60
N ALA A 208 -14.28 -4.53 17.82
CA ALA A 208 -15.58 -4.35 17.17
C ALA A 208 -15.88 -5.49 16.17
N GLN A 209 -14.91 -5.85 15.33
CA GLN A 209 -15.03 -6.95 14.38
C GLN A 209 -15.23 -8.29 15.09
N ARG A 210 -14.45 -8.56 16.16
CA ARG A 210 -14.59 -9.77 16.99
C ARG A 210 -15.98 -9.88 17.63
N ARG A 211 -16.56 -8.76 18.09
CA ARG A 211 -17.93 -8.72 18.62
C ARG A 211 -19.00 -8.90 17.54
N GLY A 212 -18.65 -8.76 16.27
CA GLY A 212 -19.53 -8.96 15.13
C GLY A 212 -20.69 -7.96 15.05
N SER A 213 -21.73 -8.31 14.29
CA SER A 213 -22.87 -7.42 14.07
C SER A 213 -23.59 -7.06 15.36
N TRP A 214 -24.01 -5.80 15.47
CA TRP A 214 -24.79 -5.30 16.58
C TRP A 214 -26.19 -5.93 16.60
N ALA A 215 -26.50 -6.70 17.65
CA ALA A 215 -27.73 -7.48 17.75
C ALA A 215 -28.61 -7.05 18.95
N GLY A 216 -28.87 -5.76 19.13
CA GLY A 216 -29.72 -5.33 20.24
C GLY A 216 -30.25 -3.91 20.25
N PHE A 217 -31.22 -3.66 21.13
CA PHE A 217 -31.79 -2.35 21.45
C PHE A 217 -30.99 -1.59 22.53
N LYS A 218 -29.92 -2.20 23.05
CA LYS A 218 -29.08 -1.60 24.09
C LYS A 218 -28.32 -0.40 23.53
N LYS A 219 -27.90 0.52 24.41
CA LYS A 219 -26.98 1.60 24.01
C LYS A 219 -25.55 1.02 23.98
N PRO A 220 -24.71 1.41 23.00
CA PRO A 220 -23.31 1.01 22.97
C PRO A 220 -22.58 1.55 24.19
N VAL A 221 -21.73 0.73 24.80
CA VAL A 221 -21.06 1.05 26.07
C VAL A 221 -19.68 1.64 25.87
N ASP A 222 -18.98 1.21 24.83
CA ASP A 222 -17.62 1.65 24.50
C ASP A 222 -17.51 2.03 23.03
N GLN A 223 -16.29 2.34 22.60
CA GLN A 223 -16.00 2.71 21.22
C GLN A 223 -16.04 1.51 20.26
N ALA A 224 -15.57 0.34 20.70
CA ALA A 224 -15.65 -0.87 19.90
C ALA A 224 -17.11 -1.18 19.52
N ASP A 225 -18.06 -1.04 20.44
CA ASP A 225 -19.47 -1.21 20.14
C ASP A 225 -19.97 -0.24 19.05
N ARG A 226 -19.49 1.00 19.03
CA ARG A 226 -19.85 2.05 18.05
C ARG A 226 -19.38 1.76 16.64
N LEU A 227 -18.37 0.90 16.50
CA LEU A 227 -17.78 0.52 15.22
C LEU A 227 -18.34 -0.81 14.69
N ARG A 228 -19.19 -1.50 15.45
CA ARG A 228 -19.80 -2.77 15.03
C ARG A 228 -20.73 -2.58 13.82
N ARG A 229 -20.75 -3.59 12.95
CA ARG A 229 -21.69 -3.65 11.80
C ARG A 229 -23.14 -3.55 12.27
N ASN A 230 -23.99 -2.90 11.48
CA ASN A 230 -25.43 -2.67 11.76
C ASN A 230 -25.77 -1.84 13.01
N ILE A 231 -24.81 -1.13 13.59
CA ILE A 231 -25.14 -0.19 14.67
C ILE A 231 -25.94 1.01 14.13
N PRO A 232 -27.00 1.46 14.83
CA PRO A 232 -27.76 2.63 14.41
C PRO A 232 -26.88 3.89 14.24
N TYR A 233 -27.03 4.60 13.12
CA TYR A 233 -26.21 5.77 12.74
C TYR A 233 -26.08 6.82 13.86
N LYS A 234 -27.15 7.03 14.64
CA LYS A 234 -27.17 7.96 15.80
C LYS A 234 -26.11 7.67 16.87
N TYR A 235 -25.53 6.47 16.88
CA TYR A 235 -24.49 6.08 17.83
C TYR A 235 -23.08 6.11 17.25
N LYS A 236 -22.93 6.13 15.91
CA LYS A 236 -21.64 6.21 15.20
C LYS A 236 -20.98 7.58 15.38
N LEU A 237 -21.78 8.64 15.35
CA LEU A 237 -21.29 10.00 15.58
C LEU A 237 -21.18 10.27 17.08
N ARG A 238 -19.98 10.58 17.59
CA ARG A 238 -19.89 11.42 18.80
C ARG A 238 -20.51 12.75 18.42
N LYS A 239 -21.58 13.17 19.09
CA LYS A 239 -21.96 14.58 19.02
C LYS A 239 -20.72 15.36 19.47
N PRO A 240 -20.16 16.29 18.67
CA PRO A 240 -19.27 17.27 19.23
C PRO A 240 -20.05 17.92 20.38
N PHE A 241 -19.40 18.01 21.53
CA PHE A 241 -19.99 18.57 22.73
C PHE A 241 -20.26 20.06 22.42
N TYR A 242 -21.50 20.39 22.03
CA TYR A 242 -21.94 21.78 21.99
C TYR A 242 -22.01 22.26 23.44
N GLY A 243 -21.08 23.12 23.83
CA GLY A 243 -21.06 23.70 25.17
C GLY A 243 -19.81 24.54 25.46
N GLU A 244 -19.62 25.63 24.72
CA GLU A 244 -19.35 26.97 25.26
C GLU A 244 -19.38 28.01 24.11
N PHE A 245 -20.47 28.80 24.12
CA PHE A 245 -20.82 30.05 23.42
C PHE A 245 -20.63 30.16 21.89
#